data_AF-A0A7S3T2E1-F1
#
_entry.id   AF-A0A7S3T2E1-F1
#
_cell.length_a   1.000
_cell.length_b   1.000
_cell.length_c   1.000
_cell.angle_alpha   90.00
_cell.angle_beta   90.00
_cell.angle_gamma   90.00
#
_symmetry.space_group_name_H-M   'P 1'
#
loop_
_entity.id
_entity.type
_entity.pdbx_description
1 polymer ?
#
loop_
_entity_poly.entity_id
_entity_poly.type
_entity_poly.pdbx_seq_one_letter_code
_entity_poly.pdbx_strand_id
1 'polypeptide(L)'
;WVQVHPTGLVKPDDPDAKVKFLAAEALRGVGGLVLDAEGKRFANELGRRDYVTGEMWKNKPPFRLCLNKAASDEIIWHCKHYTGRGVMKFYETGADLAKDMGVPLQTLIDVHDKHYEAAKKTEKDPDGGSWPAYPSGKSWDEASGKTGSGKKVYHNM
;
A
#
# COMPACT_ATOMS: atom_id res chain seq x y z
N TRP A 1 -25.13 8.17 -6.81
CA TRP A 1 -23.86 7.42 -6.72
C TRP A 1 -23.35 7.49 -5.29
N VAL A 2 -22.92 6.37 -4.71
CA VAL A 2 -22.32 6.31 -3.37
C VAL A 2 -20.84 5.94 -3.55
N GLN A 3 -19.92 6.66 -2.88
CA GLN A 3 -18.48 6.39 -2.93
C GLN A 3 -18.02 5.85 -1.57
N VAL A 4 -17.29 4.73 -1.59
CA VAL A 4 -16.67 4.14 -0.40
C VAL A 4 -15.20 4.54 -0.35
N HIS A 5 -14.72 4.95 0.82
CA HIS A 5 -13.30 5.24 1.03
C HIS A 5 -12.56 3.95 1.37
N PRO A 6 -11.47 3.58 0.68
CA PRO A 6 -10.83 2.28 0.85
C PRO A 6 -10.13 2.11 2.21
N THR A 7 -9.63 3.20 2.79
CA THR A 7 -8.77 3.16 3.99
C THR A 7 -9.43 3.74 5.22
N GLY A 8 -10.41 3.03 5.79
CA GLY A 8 -10.87 3.25 7.16
C GLY A 8 -9.97 2.51 8.14
N LEU A 9 -9.25 3.23 9.00
CA LEU A 9 -8.35 2.64 9.98
C LEU A 9 -9.15 1.98 11.10
N VAL A 10 -8.85 0.70 11.32
CA VAL A 10 -9.41 -0.09 12.42
C VAL A 10 -8.50 0.10 13.63
N LYS A 11 -9.05 0.59 14.74
CA LYS A 11 -8.33 0.63 16.00
C LYS A 11 -8.28 -0.80 16.57
N PRO A 12 -7.09 -1.35 16.88
CA PRO A 12 -6.99 -2.72 17.41
C PRO A 12 -7.77 -2.93 18.72
N ASP A 13 -7.81 -1.90 19.58
CA ASP A 13 -8.52 -1.97 20.88
C ASP A 13 -10.05 -1.89 20.75
N ASP A 14 -10.57 -1.42 19.61
CA ASP A 14 -12.01 -1.29 19.35
C ASP A 14 -12.31 -1.52 17.85
N PRO A 15 -12.21 -2.79 17.40
CA PRO A 15 -12.30 -3.13 15.99
C PRO A 15 -13.73 -2.99 15.44
N ASP A 16 -14.75 -2.96 16.31
CA ASP A 16 -16.17 -2.86 15.95
C ASP A 16 -16.73 -1.44 16.08
N ALA A 17 -15.90 -0.45 16.44
CA ALA A 17 -16.29 0.95 16.51
C ALA A 17 -17.07 1.40 15.25
N LYS A 18 -18.28 1.95 15.43
CA LYS A 18 -19.13 2.42 14.32
C LYS A 18 -18.53 3.59 13.55
N VAL A 19 -17.66 4.37 14.20
CA VAL A 19 -16.93 5.49 13.60
C VAL A 19 -15.48 5.07 13.42
N LYS A 20 -14.97 5.14 12.19
CA LYS A 20 -13.58 4.84 11.86
C LYS A 20 -12.84 6.11 11.45
N PHE A 21 -11.54 6.16 11.72
CA PHE A 21 -10.69 7.24 11.22
C PHE A 21 -10.33 6.97 9.76
N LEU A 22 -10.48 7.98 8.91
CA LEU A 22 -10.04 7.87 7.53
C LEU A 22 -8.52 8.08 7.46
N ALA A 23 -7.82 7.12 6.85
CA ALA A 23 -6.44 7.28 6.47
C ALA A 23 -6.39 8.23 5.26
N ALA A 24 -5.57 9.28 5.34
CA ALA A 24 -5.42 10.23 4.25
C ALA A 24 -4.89 9.52 2.99
N GLU A 25 -5.45 9.87 1.83
CA GLU A 25 -4.99 9.34 0.53
C GLU A 25 -3.50 9.65 0.28
N ALA A 26 -3.03 10.75 0.87
CA ALA A 26 -1.63 11.14 0.88
C ALA A 26 -0.68 10.05 1.38
N LEU A 27 -1.10 9.18 2.30
CA LEU A 27 -0.27 8.06 2.78
C LEU A 27 0.07 7.07 1.65
N ARG A 28 -0.87 6.80 0.73
CA ARG A 28 -0.60 6.01 -0.48
C ARG A 28 0.21 6.83 -1.49
N GLY A 29 -0.11 8.12 -1.61
CA GLY A 29 0.57 9.07 -2.49
C GLY A 29 2.08 9.18 -2.24
N VAL A 30 2.50 9.25 -0.98
CA VAL A 30 3.92 9.40 -0.60
C VAL A 30 4.74 8.12 -0.74
N GLY A 31 4.18 7.02 -1.25
CA GLY A 31 4.89 5.75 -1.43
C GLY A 31 4.38 4.60 -0.56
N GLY A 32 3.26 4.78 0.15
CA GLY A 32 2.69 3.71 0.96
C GLY A 32 2.21 2.51 0.15
N LEU A 33 2.48 1.33 0.68
CA LEU A 33 2.08 0.04 0.10
C LEU A 33 0.91 -0.54 0.89
N VAL A 34 -0.06 -1.12 0.19
CA VAL A 34 -1.18 -1.82 0.82
C VAL A 34 -0.95 -3.32 0.69
N LEU A 35 -0.82 -3.98 1.84
CA LEU A 35 -0.60 -5.42 1.97
C LEU A 35 -1.88 -6.11 2.44
N ASP A 36 -2.12 -7.31 1.93
CA ASP A 36 -3.13 -8.22 2.46
C ASP A 36 -2.66 -8.96 3.72
N ALA A 37 -3.49 -9.85 4.25
CA ALA A 37 -3.17 -10.69 5.40
C ALA A 37 -1.95 -11.60 5.18
N GLU A 38 -1.62 -11.91 3.93
CA GLU A 38 -0.49 -12.76 3.55
C GLU A 38 0.77 -11.93 3.26
N GLY A 39 0.73 -10.60 3.46
CA GLY A 39 1.85 -9.71 3.22
C GLY A 39 2.07 -9.37 1.75
N LYS A 40 1.10 -9.64 0.87
CA LYS A 40 1.20 -9.41 -0.57
C LYS A 40 0.52 -8.11 -0.97
N ARG A 41 1.13 -7.41 -1.92
CA ARG A 41 0.45 -6.33 -2.65
C ARG A 41 -0.58 -6.94 -3.60
N PHE A 42 -1.71 -6.25 -3.74
CA PHE A 42 -2.83 -6.73 -4.55
C PHE A 42 -3.45 -5.66 -5.47
N ALA A 43 -3.00 -4.42 -5.38
CA ALA A 43 -3.55 -3.31 -6.16
C ALA A 43 -2.50 -2.25 -6.42
N ASN A 44 -2.75 -1.41 -7.44
CA ASN A 44 -2.07 -0.12 -7.57
C ASN A 44 -2.59 0.83 -6.50
N GLU A 45 -1.74 1.22 -5.55
CA GLU A 45 -2.12 2.08 -4.43
C GLU A 45 -2.47 3.51 -4.85
N LEU A 46 -2.16 3.92 -6.09
CA LEU A 46 -2.56 5.22 -6.65
C LEU A 46 -3.80 5.11 -7.55
N GLY A 47 -4.40 3.93 -7.65
CA GLY A 47 -5.64 3.72 -8.36
C GLY A 47 -6.82 4.46 -7.71
N ARG A 48 -7.90 4.62 -8.50
CA ARG A 48 -9.13 5.25 -8.03
C ARG A 48 -9.73 4.50 -6.83
N ARG A 49 -10.52 5.20 -6.01
CA ARG A 49 -11.14 4.65 -4.79
C ARG A 49 -12.03 3.44 -5.05
N ASP A 50 -12.81 3.45 -6.13
CA ASP A 50 -13.66 2.33 -6.56
C ASP A 50 -12.84 1.08 -6.91
N TYR A 51 -11.75 1.28 -7.66
CA TYR A 51 -10.80 0.21 -7.99
C TYR A 51 -10.15 -0.38 -6.73
N VAL A 52 -9.53 0.45 -5.88
CA VAL A 52 -8.82 -0.05 -4.68
C VAL A 52 -9.79 -0.77 -3.74
N THR A 53 -10.99 -0.23 -3.54
CA THR A 53 -12.02 -0.89 -2.71
C THR A 53 -12.46 -2.22 -3.32
N GLY A 54 -12.68 -2.27 -4.63
CA GLY A 54 -13.03 -3.50 -5.34
C GLY A 54 -11.93 -4.57 -5.24
N GLU A 55 -10.66 -4.16 -5.27
CA GLU A 55 -9.54 -5.07 -5.08
C GLU A 55 -9.42 -5.55 -3.62
N MET A 56 -9.70 -4.70 -2.63
CA MET A 56 -9.77 -5.14 -1.24
C MET A 56 -10.83 -6.24 -1.04
N TRP A 57 -11.99 -6.15 -1.70
CA TRP A 57 -13.02 -7.21 -1.61
C TRP A 57 -12.63 -8.56 -2.21
N LYS A 58 -11.63 -8.59 -3.10
CA LYS A 58 -11.12 -9.81 -3.73
C LYS A 58 -9.97 -10.46 -2.93
N ASN A 59 -9.45 -9.76 -1.93
CA ASN A 59 -8.26 -10.14 -1.18
C ASN A 59 -8.57 -10.37 0.31
N LYS A 60 -7.58 -10.89 1.04
CA LYS A 60 -7.78 -11.35 2.42
C LYS A 60 -7.48 -10.22 3.44
N PRO A 61 -8.47 -9.79 4.25
CA PRO A 61 -8.20 -8.93 5.41
C PRO A 61 -7.50 -9.72 6.53
N PRO A 62 -6.81 -9.06 7.48
CA PRO A 62 -6.67 -7.61 7.64
C PRO A 62 -5.67 -6.98 6.65
N PHE A 63 -6.02 -5.82 6.10
CA PHE A 63 -5.16 -5.03 5.23
C PHE A 63 -4.26 -4.10 6.04
N ARG A 64 -3.02 -3.90 5.59
CA ARG A 64 -2.05 -3.01 6.23
C ARG A 64 -1.50 -2.00 5.23
N LEU A 65 -1.56 -0.72 5.60
CA LEU A 65 -0.90 0.35 4.87
C LEU A 65 0.47 0.60 5.51
N CYS A 66 1.53 0.26 4.78
CA CYS A 66 2.91 0.31 5.24
C CYS A 66 3.65 1.48 4.59
N LEU A 67 4.40 2.23 5.39
CA LEU A 67 5.30 3.30 4.94
C LEU A 67 6.74 2.91 5.27
N ASN A 68 7.66 3.15 4.35
CA ASN A 68 9.08 3.08 4.64
C ASN A 68 9.57 4.38 5.32
N LYS A 69 10.87 4.43 5.63
CA LYS A 69 11.48 5.59 6.30
C LYS A 69 11.31 6.88 5.47
N ALA A 70 11.62 6.85 4.17
CA ALA A 70 11.53 8.03 3.33
C ALA A 70 10.09 8.61 3.26
N ALA A 71 9.09 7.74 3.06
CA ALA A 71 7.69 8.15 3.02
C ALA A 71 7.18 8.67 4.38
N SER A 72 7.58 8.02 5.48
CA SER A 72 7.17 8.44 6.82
C SER A 72 7.83 9.74 7.27
N ASP A 73 9.07 10.02 6.85
CA ASP A 73 9.77 11.29 7.10
C ASP A 73 9.10 12.45 6.35
N GLU A 74 8.72 12.25 5.08
CA GLU A 74 8.04 13.29 4.27
C GLU A 74 6.67 13.67 4.87
N ILE A 75 5.94 12.69 5.42
CA ILE A 75 4.59 12.89 5.96
C ILE A 75 4.51 12.81 7.48
N ILE A 76 5.61 13.14 8.18
CA ILE A 76 5.81 12.90 9.62
C ILE A 76 4.67 13.38 10.52
N TRP A 77 4.03 14.50 10.19
CA TRP A 77 2.87 15.01 10.94
C TRP A 77 1.68 14.06 10.92
N HIS A 78 1.41 13.42 9.79
CA HIS A 78 0.35 12.42 9.69
C HIS A 78 0.72 11.17 10.49
N CYS A 79 1.99 10.72 10.40
CA CYS A 79 2.47 9.59 11.19
C CYS A 79 2.30 9.85 12.70
N LYS A 80 2.75 11.01 13.20
CA LYS A 80 2.57 11.42 14.60
C LYS A 80 1.10 11.44 15.02
N HIS A 81 0.23 11.99 14.17
CA HIS A 81 -1.22 12.04 14.42
C HIS A 81 -1.84 10.64 14.52
N TYR A 82 -1.51 9.74 13.61
CA TYR A 82 -2.07 8.38 13.60
C TYR A 82 -1.49 7.50 14.72
N THR A 83 -0.20 7.65 15.04
CA THR A 83 0.42 6.98 16.19
C THR A 83 -0.18 7.47 17.50
N GLY A 84 -0.36 8.78 17.66
CA GLY A 84 -1.01 9.36 18.85
C GLY A 84 -2.46 8.90 19.06
N ARG A 85 -3.13 8.45 17.98
CA ARG A 85 -4.47 7.85 18.02
C ARG A 85 -4.49 6.33 18.15
N GLY A 86 -3.33 5.68 18.22
CA GLY A 86 -3.21 4.23 18.34
C GLY A 86 -3.61 3.45 17.09
N VAL A 87 -3.61 4.09 15.91
CA VAL A 87 -4.00 3.46 14.62
C VAL A 87 -2.82 3.32 13.65
N MET A 88 -1.61 3.67 14.09
CA MET A 88 -0.36 3.44 13.38
C MET A 88 0.72 3.02 14.38
N LYS A 89 1.48 1.99 14.01
CA LYS A 89 2.55 1.42 14.83
C LYS A 89 3.88 1.52 14.08
N PHE A 90 4.93 1.89 14.80
CA PHE A 90 6.30 1.89 14.29
C PHE A 90 6.94 0.52 14.51
N TYR A 91 7.72 0.08 13.53
CA TYR A 91 8.57 -1.11 13.61
C TYR A 91 9.98 -0.70 13.23
N GLU A 92 10.97 -1.14 13.99
CA GLU A 92 12.38 -0.84 13.73
C GLU A 92 12.88 -1.57 12.49
N THR A 93 12.41 -2.81 12.30
CA THR A 93 12.81 -3.64 11.16
C THR A 93 11.61 -4.28 10.45
N GLY A 94 11.83 -4.66 9.18
CA GLY A 94 10.85 -5.47 8.43
C GLY A 94 10.62 -6.85 9.06
N ALA A 95 11.57 -7.38 9.84
CA ALA A 95 11.40 -8.63 10.56
C ALA A 95 10.38 -8.52 11.70
N ASP A 96 10.37 -7.39 12.41
CA ASP A 96 9.39 -7.12 13.46
C ASP A 96 7.98 -6.99 12.86
N LEU A 97 7.86 -6.31 11.71
CA LEU A 97 6.61 -6.23 10.97
C LEU A 97 6.14 -7.61 10.52
N ALA A 98 7.03 -8.43 9.92
CA ALA A 98 6.70 -9.77 9.46
C ALA A 98 6.21 -10.68 10.62
N LYS A 99 6.88 -10.59 11.77
CA LYS A 99 6.52 -11.33 12.98
C LYS A 99 5.13 -10.92 13.51
N ASP A 100 4.85 -9.62 13.57
CA ASP A 100 3.55 -9.09 13.99
C ASP A 100 2.42 -9.43 13.00
N MET A 101 2.74 -9.53 11.71
CA MET A 101 1.83 -9.99 10.66
C MET A 101 1.59 -11.51 10.67
N GLY A 102 2.51 -12.30 11.23
CA GLY A 102 2.48 -13.75 11.15
C GLY A 102 2.85 -14.31 9.78
N VAL A 103 3.66 -13.57 9.00
CA VAL A 103 4.08 -13.95 7.64
C VAL A 103 5.60 -14.17 7.58
N PRO A 104 6.11 -14.99 6.64
CA PRO A 104 7.56 -15.13 6.45
C PRO A 104 8.20 -13.79 6.07
N LEU A 105 9.34 -13.46 6.68
CA LEU A 105 10.12 -12.26 6.32
C LEU A 105 10.40 -12.21 4.81
N GLN A 106 10.71 -13.36 4.20
CA GLN A 106 10.97 -13.46 2.77
C GLN A 106 9.80 -12.93 1.93
N THR A 107 8.55 -13.11 2.38
CA THR A 107 7.39 -12.58 1.67
C THR A 107 7.41 -11.05 1.60
N LEU A 108 7.80 -10.38 2.68
CA LEU A 108 7.93 -8.93 2.68
C LEU A 108 9.13 -8.48 1.84
N ILE A 109 10.28 -9.17 1.95
CA ILE A 109 11.46 -8.89 1.11
C ILE A 109 11.08 -8.95 -0.37
N ASP A 110 10.51 -10.07 -0.81
CA ASP A 110 10.13 -10.27 -2.22
C ASP A 110 9.16 -9.20 -2.72
N VAL A 111 8.23 -8.75 -1.88
CA VAL A 111 7.26 -7.71 -2.23
C VAL A 111 7.94 -6.35 -2.41
N HIS A 112 8.85 -5.99 -1.50
CA HIS A 112 9.56 -4.71 -1.56
C HIS A 112 10.59 -4.71 -2.69
N ASP A 113 11.32 -5.81 -2.89
CA ASP A 113 12.30 -5.94 -3.97
C ASP A 113 11.61 -5.86 -5.34
N LYS A 114 10.51 -6.59 -5.54
CA LYS A 114 9.71 -6.48 -6.79
C LYS A 114 9.22 -5.05 -7.02
N HIS A 115 8.78 -4.36 -5.97
CA HIS A 115 8.34 -2.97 -6.08
C HIS A 115 9.51 -2.05 -6.46
N TYR A 116 10.67 -2.24 -5.84
CA TYR A 116 11.90 -1.50 -6.09
C TYR A 116 12.44 -1.71 -7.51
N GLU A 117 12.50 -2.95 -7.96
CA GLU A 117 12.90 -3.28 -9.33
C GLU A 117 11.95 -2.69 -10.36
N ALA A 118 10.63 -2.74 -10.12
CA ALA A 118 9.65 -2.13 -10.99
C ALA A 118 9.83 -0.61 -11.08
N ALA A 119 10.08 0.06 -9.95
CA ALA A 119 10.39 1.48 -9.92
C ALA A 119 11.66 1.81 -10.72
N LYS A 120 12.73 1.02 -10.55
CA LYS A 120 14.00 1.20 -11.28
C LYS A 120 13.88 0.94 -12.77
N LYS A 121 13.04 0.00 -13.19
CA LYS A 121 12.73 -0.23 -14.61
C LYS A 121 11.90 0.93 -15.17
N THR A 122 10.90 1.42 -14.43
CA THR A 122 10.12 2.60 -14.83
C THR A 122 10.98 3.87 -14.93
N GLU A 123 11.98 4.06 -14.06
CA GLU A 123 12.92 5.18 -14.14
C GLU A 123 13.72 5.18 -15.45
N LYS A 124 14.10 3.98 -15.94
CA LYS A 124 14.90 3.82 -17.17
C LYS A 124 14.06 3.77 -18.44
N ASP A 125 12.91 3.11 -18.37
CA ASP A 125 12.00 2.88 -19.48
C ASP A 125 10.53 3.00 -19.00
N PRO A 126 9.98 4.23 -18.97
CA PRO A 126 8.67 4.49 -18.40
C PRO A 126 7.50 3.79 -19.12
N ASP A 127 7.65 3.47 -20.40
CA ASP A 127 6.58 2.94 -21.25
C ASP A 127 6.86 1.56 -21.87
N GLY A 128 8.01 0.93 -21.58
CA GLY A 128 8.33 -0.42 -22.04
C GLY A 128 7.78 -1.57 -21.17
N GLY A 129 7.02 -1.25 -20.12
CA GLY A 129 6.48 -2.25 -19.20
C GLY A 129 5.59 -3.31 -19.86
N SER A 130 5.58 -4.52 -19.30
CA SER A 130 4.76 -5.62 -19.83
C SER A 130 3.27 -5.49 -19.48
N TRP A 131 2.94 -4.73 -18.43
CA TRP A 131 1.58 -4.64 -17.89
C TRP A 131 0.86 -3.38 -18.34
N PRO A 132 -0.47 -3.38 -18.52
CA PRO A 132 -1.21 -2.14 -18.75
C PRO A 132 -1.11 -1.23 -17.53
N ALA A 133 -0.96 0.07 -17.73
CA ALA A 133 -0.93 1.06 -16.66
C ALA A 133 -2.20 1.91 -16.63
N TYR A 134 -2.47 2.52 -15.47
CA TYR A 134 -3.50 3.54 -15.32
C TYR A 134 -2.91 4.96 -15.27
N PRO A 135 -3.55 5.97 -15.88
CA PRO A 135 -4.77 5.90 -16.71
C PRO A 135 -4.53 5.38 -18.13
N SER A 136 -3.28 5.34 -18.61
CA SER A 136 -2.91 4.78 -19.91
C SER A 136 -1.44 4.37 -19.98
N GLY A 137 -1.09 3.56 -20.98
CA GLY A 137 0.27 3.12 -21.29
C GLY A 137 0.66 1.81 -20.58
N LYS A 138 1.95 1.67 -20.27
CA LYS A 138 2.55 0.43 -19.76
C LYS A 138 3.24 0.58 -18.42
N SER A 139 3.36 -0.51 -17.66
CA SER A 139 3.96 -0.53 -16.32
C SER A 139 4.77 -1.82 -16.12
N TRP A 140 5.84 -1.69 -15.33
CA TRP A 140 6.65 -2.81 -14.86
C TRP A 140 6.11 -3.48 -13.58
N ASP A 141 5.06 -2.93 -12.97
CA ASP A 141 4.48 -3.42 -11.72
C ASP A 141 3.38 -4.47 -11.98
N GLU A 142 3.75 -5.75 -11.87
CA GLU A 142 2.83 -6.89 -12.02
C GLU A 142 1.75 -6.92 -10.94
N ALA A 143 2.04 -6.46 -9.71
CA ALA A 143 1.13 -6.62 -8.59
C ALA A 143 -0.24 -5.94 -8.84
N SER A 144 -0.26 -4.96 -9.72
CA SER A 144 -1.48 -4.29 -10.18
C SER A 144 -1.96 -4.77 -11.57
N GLY A 145 -1.13 -5.55 -12.28
CA GLY A 145 -1.35 -6.08 -13.62
C GLY A 145 -2.31 -7.27 -13.69
N LYS A 146 -2.42 -8.10 -12.64
CA LYS A 146 -3.49 -9.13 -12.54
C LYS A 146 -4.87 -8.51 -12.33
N THR A 147 -4.92 -7.29 -11.80
CA THR A 147 -6.15 -6.60 -11.39
C THR A 147 -6.54 -5.45 -12.33
N GLY A 148 -5.72 -5.21 -13.36
CA GLY A 148 -6.08 -4.43 -14.55
C GLY A 148 -5.41 -3.07 -14.70
N SER A 149 -4.49 -2.65 -13.81
CA SER A 149 -3.90 -1.30 -13.85
C SER A 149 -2.59 -1.15 -13.06
N GLY A 150 -1.46 -1.43 -13.70
CA GLY A 150 -0.07 -1.20 -13.25
C GLY A 150 0.22 0.19 -12.69
N LYS A 151 1.10 0.26 -11.67
CA LYS A 151 1.62 1.51 -11.12
C LYS A 151 2.70 2.10 -12.03
N LYS A 152 2.60 3.39 -12.34
CA LYS A 152 3.58 4.14 -13.15
C LYS A 152 4.40 5.15 -12.36
N VAL A 153 3.87 5.58 -11.23
CA VAL A 153 4.46 6.64 -10.41
C VAL A 153 4.88 6.02 -9.09
N TYR A 154 6.12 6.29 -8.71
CA TYR A 154 6.75 5.79 -7.50
C TYR A 154 7.28 7.00 -6.73
N HIS A 155 7.06 7.00 -5.42
CA HIS A 155 7.54 8.03 -4.51
C HIS A 155 8.24 7.33 -3.35
N ASN A 156 9.32 7.93 -2.87
CA ASN A 156 10.05 7.47 -1.69
C ASN A 156 10.39 5.98 -1.72
N MET A 157 11.06 5.55 -2.79
CA MET A 157 11.54 4.17 -2.98
C MET A 157 12.80 3.89 -2.15
#